data_AF-A0A4Y6RN39-F1
#
_entry.id   AF-A0A4Y6RN39-F1
#
_cell.length_a   1.000
_cell.length_b   1.000
_cell.length_c   1.000
_cell.angle_alpha   90.00
_cell.angle_beta   90.00
_cell.angle_gamma   90.00
#
_symmetry.space_group_name_H-M   'P 1'
#
loop_
_entity.id
_entity.type
_entity.pdbx_description
1 polymer ?
#
loop_
_entity_poly.entity_id
_entity_poly.type
_entity_poly.pdbx_seq_one_letter_code
_entity_poly.pdbx_strand_id
1 'polypeptide(L)'
;MALNQANLAQLPANVAVPAYARETLVASIVHIGVGGFFRAHQAVYLDDLLALPGNEQWGYCGVGLLPTDAAMRDAMQAQDGLYTVVERSAAGDSARIIGSVGEYLYAPDEPQAVLEKLADPGTRIVALTITEGGYYVNQGTGEFDADHPDIVHELAHPDAPRCSFGYLAAALALRHRRGLAPFTIMSCDNLQNNGDVTRKMLLAFVALRDRELARWLATHGSFPNSMVDRITPATTDEHRALLRDSFGIIDAWPVVCEPFRQWVIEDEFPQGRPAWEKVGAQMTHDVLPYEKMKLRLLNASHQALCYIGMQLGYTFAHEAMGDPGIRLLVRRMMDDEVTPLLDSVEGIDLERYKATLIERFSNPAVRDQLARIGTEGSARIPKFVLPSVREALARGGAIKLLAFTVACWFRYLEGHDEQGREMPLNDPYAARLRALVLQGGSDAAPLLSLRELFGDLCDTPAFTQAVSEALASLYGLGARAALEQSVA
;
A
#
# COMPACT_ATOMS: atom_id res chain seq x y z
N MET A 1 1.84 23.44 21.30
CA MET A 1 3.27 23.72 21.07
C MET A 1 3.62 23.32 19.65
N ALA A 2 4.30 24.16 18.87
CA ALA A 2 4.75 23.78 17.53
C ALA A 2 5.79 22.66 17.61
N LEU A 3 5.66 21.62 16.79
CA LEU A 3 6.63 20.52 16.74
C LEU A 3 7.90 20.97 16.01
N ASN A 4 9.02 20.95 16.73
CA ASN A 4 10.37 21.12 16.19
C ASN A 4 11.38 20.65 17.24
N GLN A 5 12.66 20.58 16.88
CA GLN A 5 13.72 20.07 17.75
C GLN A 5 13.84 20.89 19.04
N ALA A 6 13.69 22.22 18.95
CA ALA A 6 13.81 23.14 20.10
C ALA A 6 12.70 22.95 21.14
N ASN A 7 11.53 22.46 20.72
CA ASN A 7 10.36 22.30 21.57
C ASN A 7 10.16 20.87 22.10
N LEU A 8 10.98 19.88 21.69
CA LEU A 8 10.82 18.48 22.10
C LEU A 8 10.75 18.29 23.62
N ALA A 9 11.65 18.94 24.36
CA ALA A 9 11.72 18.84 25.82
C ALA A 9 10.53 19.52 26.55
N GLN A 10 9.71 20.29 25.82
CA GLN A 10 8.55 21.01 26.35
C GLN A 10 7.23 20.32 26.00
N LEU A 11 7.27 19.18 25.29
CA LEU A 11 6.07 18.42 24.96
C LEU A 11 5.48 17.74 26.21
N PRO A 12 4.16 17.50 26.24
CA PRO A 12 3.52 16.80 27.35
C PRO A 12 4.13 15.41 27.61
N ALA A 13 4.22 15.03 28.89
CA ALA A 13 4.86 13.77 29.31
C ALA A 13 4.17 12.49 28.79
N ASN A 14 2.92 12.60 28.32
CA ASN A 14 2.18 11.50 27.70
C ASN A 14 2.50 11.31 26.20
N VAL A 15 3.45 12.07 25.66
CA VAL A 15 3.94 11.95 24.28
C VAL A 15 5.33 11.33 24.31
N ALA A 16 5.51 10.19 23.66
CA ALA A 16 6.84 9.60 23.51
C ALA A 16 7.68 10.42 22.52
N VAL A 17 8.94 10.68 22.85
CA VAL A 17 9.89 11.42 22.02
C VAL A 17 11.14 10.57 21.73
N PRO A 18 11.91 10.85 20.67
CA PRO A 18 13.15 10.13 20.37
C PRO A 18 14.11 10.11 21.57
N ALA A 19 14.56 8.91 21.96
CA ALA A 19 15.48 8.69 23.08
C ALA A 19 16.96 8.67 22.66
N TYR A 20 17.25 9.09 21.43
CA TYR A 20 18.56 9.04 20.78
C TYR A 20 18.94 10.42 20.21
N ALA A 21 20.24 10.66 20.03
CA ALA A 21 20.75 11.89 19.44
C ALA A 21 20.48 11.89 17.93
N ARG A 22 19.60 12.77 17.46
CA ARG A 22 19.19 12.81 16.05
C ARG A 22 20.29 13.36 15.14
N GLU A 23 21.11 14.24 15.67
CA GLU A 23 22.25 14.87 15.00
C GLU A 23 23.39 13.89 14.71
N THR A 24 23.41 12.71 15.35
CA THR A 24 24.43 11.68 15.10
C THR A 24 24.03 10.68 14.02
N LEU A 25 22.79 10.77 13.51
CA LEU A 25 22.29 9.83 12.51
C LEU A 25 23.00 10.01 11.17
N VAL A 26 23.39 8.89 10.55
CA VAL A 26 23.86 8.87 9.17
C VAL A 26 22.70 8.53 8.27
N ALA A 27 22.30 9.47 7.40
CA ALA A 27 21.22 9.28 6.43
C ALA A 27 21.63 8.33 5.27
N SER A 28 21.82 7.05 5.60
CA SER A 28 22.27 5.99 4.69
C SER A 28 21.13 5.28 3.95
N ILE A 29 19.88 5.62 4.27
CA ILE A 29 18.71 5.17 3.53
C ILE A 29 18.04 6.39 2.91
N VAL A 30 17.87 6.37 1.60
CA VAL A 30 17.08 7.39 0.90
C VAL A 30 15.68 6.83 0.66
N HIS A 31 14.64 7.55 1.02
CA HIS A 31 13.26 7.13 0.78
C HIS A 31 12.57 8.04 -0.24
N ILE A 32 12.18 7.49 -1.38
CA ILE A 32 11.46 8.21 -2.44
C ILE A 32 9.95 8.02 -2.24
N GLY A 33 9.23 9.14 -2.16
CA GLY A 33 7.79 9.15 -1.92
C GLY A 33 7.47 9.19 -0.43
N VAL A 34 7.64 10.35 0.22
CA VAL A 34 7.45 10.52 1.67
C VAL A 34 5.96 10.67 1.99
N GLY A 35 5.21 9.59 1.84
CA GLY A 35 3.77 9.53 2.09
C GLY A 35 3.40 9.23 3.55
N GLY A 36 2.10 9.04 3.80
CA GLY A 36 1.60 8.61 5.12
C GLY A 36 2.12 7.21 5.49
N PHE A 37 2.06 6.26 4.57
CA PHE A 37 2.44 4.86 4.84
C PHE A 37 3.91 4.72 5.27
N PHE A 38 4.85 5.35 4.56
CA PHE A 38 6.26 5.38 4.94
C PHE A 38 6.47 5.88 6.37
N ARG A 39 5.85 7.02 6.68
CA ARG A 39 5.93 7.68 7.99
C ARG A 39 5.28 6.86 9.10
N ALA A 40 4.23 6.10 8.79
CA ALA A 40 3.61 5.20 9.75
C ALA A 40 4.31 3.84 9.85
N HIS A 41 5.18 3.46 8.91
CA HIS A 41 5.67 2.08 8.81
C HIS A 41 7.20 1.99 8.84
N GLN A 42 7.90 2.18 7.71
CA GLN A 42 9.35 1.96 7.65
C GLN A 42 10.12 2.92 8.56
N ALA A 43 9.73 4.20 8.57
CA ALA A 43 10.33 5.20 9.44
C ALA A 43 10.13 4.88 10.94
N VAL A 44 8.98 4.31 11.28
CA VAL A 44 8.63 3.85 12.62
C VAL A 44 9.47 2.65 13.05
N TYR A 45 9.69 1.66 12.17
CA TYR A 45 10.61 0.55 12.45
C TYR A 45 12.05 1.03 12.69
N LEU A 46 12.53 1.99 11.89
CA LEU A 46 13.86 2.54 12.11
C LEU A 46 13.91 3.35 13.42
N ASP A 47 12.90 4.14 13.73
CA ASP A 47 12.83 4.91 14.99
C ASP A 47 12.91 4.02 16.23
N ASP A 48 12.19 2.90 16.22
CA ASP A 48 12.25 1.90 17.30
C ASP A 48 13.64 1.29 17.43
N LEU A 49 14.31 1.02 16.30
CA LEU A 49 15.65 0.47 16.30
C LEU A 49 16.67 1.49 16.81
N LEU A 50 16.51 2.76 16.45
CA LEU A 50 17.36 3.86 16.91
C LEU A 50 17.25 4.13 18.41
N ALA A 51 16.13 3.75 19.05
CA ALA A 51 16.02 3.75 20.50
C ALA A 51 16.88 2.67 21.18
N LEU A 52 17.39 1.69 20.43
CA LEU A 52 18.40 0.74 20.89
C LEU A 52 19.81 1.28 20.58
N PRO A 53 20.79 1.10 21.47
CA PRO A 53 22.15 1.64 21.29
C PRO A 53 22.86 1.03 20.08
N GLY A 54 23.71 1.82 19.41
CA GLY A 54 24.62 1.35 18.36
C GLY A 54 23.99 1.25 16.96
N ASN A 55 22.96 2.05 16.69
CA ASN A 55 22.25 2.10 15.41
C ASN A 55 22.37 3.46 14.69
N GLU A 56 23.22 4.36 15.19
CA GLU A 56 23.38 5.75 14.74
C GLU A 56 23.92 5.83 13.29
N GLN A 57 24.50 4.75 12.78
CA GLN A 57 24.88 4.60 11.37
C GLN A 57 23.68 4.55 10.41
N TRP A 58 22.45 4.54 10.91
CA TRP A 58 21.23 4.51 10.11
C TRP A 58 20.38 5.77 10.32
N GLY A 59 19.71 6.19 9.27
CA GLY A 59 18.83 7.35 9.24
C GLY A 59 18.24 7.49 7.84
N TYR A 60 17.09 8.17 7.75
CA TYR A 60 16.45 8.47 6.48
C TYR A 60 16.81 9.86 5.96
N CYS A 61 17.09 9.94 4.67
CA CYS A 61 16.85 11.12 3.85
C CYS A 61 15.55 10.91 3.06
N GLY A 62 14.51 11.69 3.35
CA GLY A 62 13.30 11.71 2.55
C GLY A 62 13.52 12.43 1.22
N VAL A 63 12.89 11.98 0.14
CA VAL A 63 12.94 12.62 -1.17
C VAL A 63 11.53 12.79 -1.74
N GLY A 64 11.16 14.04 -2.01
CA GLY A 64 10.00 14.42 -2.81
C GLY A 64 10.44 14.73 -4.24
N LEU A 65 9.81 14.08 -5.23
CA LEU A 65 10.15 14.24 -6.64
C LEU A 65 9.15 15.12 -7.39
N LEU A 66 7.91 15.19 -6.90
CA LEU A 66 6.79 15.77 -7.63
C LEU A 66 6.43 17.15 -7.08
N PRO A 67 5.84 18.04 -7.91
CA PRO A 67 5.27 19.30 -7.44
C PRO A 67 4.31 19.14 -6.25
N THR A 68 3.55 18.04 -6.22
CA THR A 68 2.61 17.71 -5.14
C THR A 68 3.28 17.44 -3.79
N ASP A 69 4.59 17.16 -3.77
CA ASP A 69 5.34 16.90 -2.53
C ASP A 69 5.78 18.21 -1.83
N ALA A 70 5.54 19.38 -2.44
CA ALA A 70 5.93 20.69 -1.91
C ALA A 70 5.44 20.93 -0.47
N ALA A 71 4.20 20.56 -0.18
CA ALA A 71 3.64 20.78 1.15
C ALA A 71 4.22 19.79 2.20
N MET A 72 4.67 18.59 1.77
CA MET A 72 5.42 17.67 2.63
C MET A 72 6.84 18.19 2.89
N ARG A 73 7.53 18.74 1.88
CA ARG A 73 8.81 19.45 2.05
C ARG A 73 8.67 20.54 3.12
N ASP A 74 7.67 21.42 3.00
CA ASP A 74 7.48 22.54 3.92
C ASP A 74 7.27 22.06 5.36
N ALA A 75 6.45 21.02 5.55
CA ALA A 75 6.23 20.41 6.86
C ALA A 75 7.51 19.78 7.44
N MET A 76 8.26 19.02 6.64
CA MET A 76 9.49 18.37 7.09
C MET A 76 10.57 19.39 7.45
N GLN A 77 10.73 20.46 6.65
CA GLN A 77 11.70 21.52 6.94
C GLN A 77 11.31 22.34 8.17
N ALA A 78 10.03 22.72 8.31
CA ALA A 78 9.56 23.52 9.45
C ALA A 78 9.65 22.79 10.80
N GLN A 79 9.72 21.46 10.78
CA GLN A 79 9.72 20.60 11.97
C GLN A 79 11.04 19.85 12.17
N ASP A 80 12.12 20.26 11.49
CA ASP A 80 13.44 19.61 11.59
C ASP A 80 13.40 18.09 11.30
N GLY A 81 12.56 17.66 10.36
CA GLY A 81 12.32 16.24 10.03
C GLY A 81 11.46 15.46 11.02
N LEU A 82 10.96 16.11 12.08
CA LEU A 82 10.07 15.50 13.07
C LEU A 82 8.63 15.48 12.57
N TYR A 83 7.90 14.45 12.97
CA TYR A 83 6.45 14.37 12.85
C TYR A 83 5.88 13.44 13.91
N THR A 84 4.57 13.53 14.13
CA THR A 84 3.85 12.73 15.11
C THR A 84 3.16 11.55 14.43
N VAL A 85 3.38 10.34 14.96
CA VAL A 85 2.54 9.17 14.71
C VAL A 85 1.49 9.08 15.80
N VAL A 86 0.22 9.05 15.42
CA VAL A 86 -0.91 8.84 16.31
C VAL A 86 -1.50 7.45 16.05
N GLU A 87 -1.30 6.52 16.98
CA GLU A 87 -1.88 5.19 16.92
C GLU A 87 -3.26 5.20 17.57
N ARG A 88 -4.28 4.74 16.83
CA ARG A 88 -5.69 4.83 17.26
C ARG A 88 -6.30 3.46 17.48
N SER A 89 -6.76 3.20 18.70
CA SER A 89 -7.36 1.92 19.10
C SER A 89 -8.67 2.13 19.85
N ALA A 90 -9.43 1.05 20.01
CA ALA A 90 -10.63 1.07 20.88
C ALA A 90 -10.29 1.36 22.36
N ALA A 91 -9.05 1.08 22.79
CA ALA A 91 -8.58 1.35 24.16
C ALA A 91 -8.14 2.81 24.37
N GLY A 92 -7.98 3.58 23.29
CA GLY A 92 -7.50 4.96 23.31
C GLY A 92 -6.47 5.25 22.22
N ASP A 93 -6.15 6.54 22.11
CA ASP A 93 -5.15 7.06 21.18
C ASP A 93 -3.81 7.22 21.90
N SER A 94 -2.70 6.95 21.22
CA SER A 94 -1.34 7.25 21.68
C SER A 94 -0.60 8.10 20.66
N ALA A 95 0.29 8.99 21.11
CA ALA A 95 1.07 9.86 20.23
C ALA A 95 2.56 9.68 20.50
N ARG A 96 3.34 9.56 19.42
CA ARG A 96 4.80 9.49 19.47
C ARG A 96 5.41 10.37 18.40
N ILE A 97 6.44 11.12 18.78
CA ILE A 97 7.27 11.86 17.84
C ILE A 97 8.30 10.91 17.22
N ILE A 98 8.37 10.90 15.89
CA ILE A 98 9.36 10.16 15.11
C ILE A 98 10.49 11.09 14.69
N GLY A 99 11.73 10.62 14.88
CA GLY A 99 12.94 11.38 14.59
C GLY A 99 13.89 10.71 13.60
N SER A 100 13.51 9.56 13.04
CA SER A 100 14.37 8.74 12.17
C SER A 100 14.62 9.34 10.78
N VAL A 101 13.88 10.38 10.41
CA VAL A 101 14.12 11.21 9.22
C VAL A 101 14.98 12.40 9.63
N GLY A 102 16.24 12.39 9.19
CA GLY A 102 17.23 13.44 9.51
C GLY A 102 17.36 14.50 8.41
N GLU A 103 17.07 14.14 7.17
CA GLU A 103 17.14 15.02 6.00
C GLU A 103 15.89 14.89 5.13
N TYR A 104 15.55 15.96 4.41
CA TYR A 104 14.54 15.93 3.36
C TYR A 104 15.02 16.76 2.17
N LEU A 105 15.07 16.15 0.99
CA LEU A 105 15.42 16.81 -0.26
C LEU A 105 14.20 16.88 -1.18
N TYR A 106 14.05 18.00 -1.87
CA TYR A 106 12.96 18.23 -2.80
C TYR A 106 13.51 18.49 -4.20
N ALA A 107 13.32 17.51 -5.08
CA ALA A 107 13.98 17.48 -6.37
C ALA A 107 13.63 18.65 -7.30
N PRO A 108 12.40 19.20 -7.33
CA PRO A 108 12.11 20.37 -8.15
C PRO A 108 12.92 21.62 -7.78
N ASP A 109 13.36 21.75 -6.53
CA ASP A 109 14.22 22.86 -6.07
C ASP A 109 15.72 22.48 -6.19
N GLU A 110 16.06 21.23 -5.88
CA GLU A 110 17.46 20.79 -5.71
C GLU A 110 17.77 19.44 -6.41
N PRO A 111 17.61 19.34 -7.74
CA PRO A 111 17.71 18.05 -8.45
C PRO A 111 19.12 17.43 -8.35
N GLN A 112 20.17 18.25 -8.38
CA GLN A 112 21.54 17.78 -8.24
C GLN A 112 21.83 17.27 -6.83
N ALA A 113 21.27 17.88 -5.79
CA ALA A 113 21.47 17.43 -4.41
C ALA A 113 20.85 16.03 -4.21
N VAL A 114 19.68 15.78 -4.79
CA VAL A 114 19.04 14.45 -4.79
C VAL A 114 19.93 13.42 -5.50
N LEU A 115 20.45 13.75 -6.69
CA LEU A 115 21.32 12.84 -7.44
C LEU A 115 22.61 12.52 -6.68
N GLU A 116 23.26 13.52 -6.09
CA GLU A 116 24.46 13.31 -5.28
C GLU A 116 24.17 12.49 -4.03
N LYS A 117 23.05 12.76 -3.34
CA LYS A 117 22.63 11.97 -2.17
C LYS A 117 22.40 10.51 -2.51
N LEU A 118 21.70 10.22 -3.61
CA LEU A 118 21.49 8.85 -4.09
C LEU A 118 22.81 8.17 -4.47
N ALA A 119 23.74 8.92 -5.09
CA ALA A 119 25.03 8.40 -5.53
C ALA A 119 26.11 8.37 -4.43
N ASP A 120 25.83 8.91 -3.25
CA ASP A 120 26.76 8.96 -2.12
C ASP A 120 27.15 7.55 -1.64
N PRO A 121 28.42 7.25 -1.38
CA PRO A 121 28.85 5.92 -0.92
C PRO A 121 28.23 5.49 0.41
N GLY A 122 27.79 6.44 1.25
CA GLY A 122 27.04 6.19 2.47
C GLY A 122 25.57 5.80 2.23
N THR A 123 25.00 6.09 1.06
CA THR A 123 23.66 5.61 0.66
C THR A 123 23.74 4.13 0.27
N ARG A 124 23.17 3.28 1.13
CA ARG A 124 23.20 1.82 1.00
C ARG A 124 21.89 1.25 0.49
N ILE A 125 20.78 1.91 0.80
CA ILE A 125 19.42 1.50 0.43
C ILE A 125 18.67 2.71 -0.14
N VAL A 126 17.95 2.50 -1.25
CA VAL A 126 16.92 3.41 -1.74
C VAL A 126 15.57 2.71 -1.64
N ALA A 127 14.72 3.18 -0.74
CA ALA A 127 13.40 2.62 -0.48
C ALA A 127 12.31 3.41 -1.22
N LEU A 128 11.25 2.72 -1.64
CA LEU A 128 10.20 3.28 -2.49
C LEU A 128 8.80 3.10 -1.87
N THR A 129 8.04 4.19 -1.81
CA THR A 129 6.56 4.14 -1.75
C THR A 129 6.02 5.13 -2.78
N ILE A 130 6.09 4.74 -4.04
CA ILE A 130 5.81 5.56 -5.22
C ILE A 130 4.45 5.23 -5.85
N THR A 131 3.63 4.42 -5.18
CA THR A 131 2.35 3.86 -5.65
C THR A 131 2.51 2.87 -6.80
N GLU A 132 1.48 2.07 -7.06
CA GLU A 132 1.47 1.06 -8.11
C GLU A 132 1.76 1.66 -9.51
N GLY A 133 1.29 2.90 -9.76
CA GLY A 133 1.53 3.61 -11.02
C GLY A 133 2.99 4.02 -11.25
N GLY A 134 3.78 4.15 -10.17
CA GLY A 134 5.18 4.58 -10.24
C GLY A 134 6.15 3.56 -10.86
N TYR A 135 5.66 2.35 -11.18
CA TYR A 135 6.45 1.27 -11.77
C TYR A 135 6.28 1.14 -13.29
N TYR A 136 5.39 1.94 -13.91
CA TYR A 136 5.17 1.99 -15.36
C TYR A 136 4.90 0.61 -15.97
N VAL A 137 4.08 -0.20 -15.28
CA VAL A 137 3.64 -1.51 -15.79
C VAL A 137 2.44 -1.31 -16.69
N ASN A 138 2.55 -1.74 -17.95
CA ASN A 138 1.41 -1.84 -18.85
C ASN A 138 0.47 -2.94 -18.33
N GLN A 139 -0.72 -2.56 -17.87
CA GLN A 139 -1.65 -3.49 -17.23
C GLN A 139 -2.17 -4.59 -18.18
N GLY A 140 -2.17 -4.35 -19.49
CA GLY A 140 -2.62 -5.32 -20.47
C GLY A 140 -1.58 -6.39 -20.81
N THR A 141 -0.30 -6.06 -20.76
CA THR A 141 0.80 -6.96 -21.15
C THR A 141 1.65 -7.43 -19.98
N GLY A 142 1.65 -6.71 -18.84
CA GLY A 142 2.58 -6.92 -17.74
C GLY A 142 4.02 -6.53 -18.06
N GLU A 143 4.24 -5.82 -19.18
CA GLU A 143 5.54 -5.32 -19.62
C GLU A 143 5.73 -3.85 -19.26
N PHE A 144 6.96 -3.37 -19.42
CA PHE A 144 7.31 -1.97 -19.19
C PHE A 144 6.65 -1.05 -20.23
N ASP A 145 5.96 -0.01 -19.77
CA ASP A 145 5.28 0.99 -20.60
C ASP A 145 6.26 2.08 -21.06
N ALA A 146 7.01 1.78 -22.12
CA ALA A 146 7.98 2.69 -22.70
C ALA A 146 7.35 3.94 -23.35
N ASP A 147 6.05 3.88 -23.68
CA ASP A 147 5.32 4.97 -24.33
C ASP A 147 4.70 5.94 -23.32
N HIS A 148 4.81 5.66 -22.01
CA HIS A 148 4.31 6.55 -20.97
C HIS A 148 4.97 7.95 -21.07
N PRO A 149 4.21 9.07 -20.99
CA PRO A 149 4.76 10.41 -21.18
C PRO A 149 5.97 10.75 -20.31
N ASP A 150 5.97 10.31 -19.05
CA ASP A 150 7.12 10.47 -18.15
C ASP A 150 8.36 9.74 -18.69
N ILE A 151 8.22 8.51 -19.16
CA ILE A 151 9.34 7.72 -19.67
C ILE A 151 9.89 8.32 -20.96
N VAL A 152 9.01 8.78 -21.86
CA VAL A 152 9.42 9.50 -23.07
C VAL A 152 10.23 10.74 -22.70
N HIS A 153 9.82 11.50 -21.68
CA HIS A 153 10.57 12.64 -21.16
C HIS A 153 11.95 12.22 -20.63
N GLU A 154 12.01 11.19 -19.79
CA GLU A 154 13.26 10.70 -19.19
C GLU A 154 14.29 10.23 -20.23
N LEU A 155 13.82 9.60 -21.31
CA LEU A 155 14.67 9.16 -22.43
C LEU A 155 15.21 10.35 -23.23
N ALA A 156 14.41 11.40 -23.40
CA ALA A 156 14.82 12.61 -24.10
C ALA A 156 15.72 13.54 -23.26
N HIS A 157 15.60 13.49 -21.93
CA HIS A 157 16.27 14.40 -21.00
C HIS A 157 17.02 13.64 -19.88
N PRO A 158 18.01 12.80 -20.23
CA PRO A 158 18.66 11.90 -19.29
C PRO A 158 19.39 12.60 -18.12
N ASP A 159 19.78 13.86 -18.30
CA ASP A 159 20.49 14.69 -17.31
C ASP A 159 19.55 15.59 -16.50
N ALA A 160 18.23 15.53 -16.75
CA ALA A 160 17.21 16.30 -16.04
C ALA A 160 16.02 15.42 -15.65
N PRO A 161 16.24 14.39 -14.82
CA PRO A 161 15.19 13.45 -14.43
C PRO A 161 14.10 14.14 -13.60
N ARG A 162 12.88 13.60 -13.73
CA ARG A 162 11.66 14.07 -13.07
C ARG A 162 10.94 12.96 -12.32
N CYS A 163 11.09 11.70 -12.73
CA CYS A 163 10.44 10.56 -12.08
C CYS A 163 11.43 9.68 -11.32
N SER A 164 10.89 8.77 -10.49
CA SER A 164 11.67 7.84 -9.66
C SER A 164 12.68 7.04 -10.49
N PHE A 165 12.26 6.48 -11.62
CA PHE A 165 13.13 5.67 -12.48
C PHE A 165 14.24 6.50 -13.12
N GLY A 166 13.94 7.75 -13.52
CA GLY A 166 14.90 8.72 -14.00
C GLY A 166 16.04 8.97 -13.01
N TYR A 167 15.67 9.32 -11.77
CA TYR A 167 16.63 9.57 -10.68
C TYR A 167 17.41 8.30 -10.32
N LEU A 168 16.76 7.14 -10.22
CA LEU A 168 17.42 5.86 -9.95
C LEU A 168 18.47 5.55 -11.02
N ALA A 169 18.11 5.63 -12.31
CA ALA A 169 19.03 5.36 -13.41
C ALA A 169 20.20 6.35 -13.45
N ALA A 170 19.94 7.64 -13.27
CA ALA A 170 20.98 8.67 -13.26
C ALA A 170 21.96 8.49 -12.08
N ALA A 171 21.45 8.21 -10.88
CA ALA A 171 22.27 7.95 -9.71
C ALA A 171 23.09 6.65 -9.84
N LEU A 172 22.51 5.58 -10.35
CA LEU A 172 23.22 4.32 -10.61
C LEU A 172 24.31 4.49 -11.68
N ALA A 173 24.04 5.25 -12.74
CA ALA A 173 25.05 5.60 -13.74
C ALA A 173 26.21 6.39 -13.11
N LEU A 174 25.90 7.33 -12.21
CA LEU A 174 26.90 8.10 -11.49
C LEU A 174 27.74 7.22 -10.55
N ARG A 175 27.12 6.29 -9.82
CA ARG A 175 27.82 5.29 -8.99
C ARG A 175 28.73 4.39 -9.83
N HIS A 176 28.23 3.89 -10.96
CA HIS A 176 29.01 3.07 -11.88
C HIS A 176 30.27 3.81 -12.38
N ARG A 177 30.12 5.07 -12.81
CA ARG A 177 31.27 5.92 -13.21
C ARG A 177 32.26 6.20 -12.07
N ARG A 178 31.78 6.24 -10.82
CA ARG A 178 32.60 6.42 -9.61
C ARG A 178 33.21 5.12 -9.09
N GLY A 179 32.97 3.98 -9.73
CA GLY A 179 33.44 2.67 -9.26
C GLY A 179 32.76 2.21 -7.97
N LEU A 180 31.56 2.72 -7.67
CA LEU A 180 30.78 2.35 -6.50
C LEU A 180 29.79 1.22 -6.81
N ALA A 181 29.58 0.31 -5.87
CA ALA A 181 28.55 -0.74 -5.96
C ALA A 181 27.13 -0.12 -6.00
N PRO A 182 26.12 -0.76 -6.61
CA PRO A 182 24.75 -0.27 -6.57
C PRO A 182 24.18 -0.36 -5.14
N PHE A 183 23.32 0.59 -4.76
CA PHE A 183 22.50 0.46 -3.56
C PHE A 183 21.41 -0.61 -3.76
N THR A 184 20.91 -1.19 -2.66
CA THR A 184 19.69 -2.01 -2.71
C THR A 184 18.50 -1.11 -3.01
N ILE A 185 17.61 -1.56 -3.91
CA ILE A 185 16.36 -0.87 -4.21
C ILE A 185 15.22 -1.66 -3.56
N MET A 186 14.64 -1.11 -2.50
CA MET A 186 13.65 -1.81 -1.68
C MET A 186 12.27 -1.21 -1.91
N SER A 187 11.42 -1.91 -2.66
CA SER A 187 10.02 -1.49 -2.76
C SER A 187 9.29 -1.78 -1.44
N CYS A 188 8.49 -0.81 -1.00
CA CYS A 188 7.54 -0.92 0.08
C CYS A 188 6.12 -0.57 -0.40
N ASP A 189 5.88 -0.66 -1.71
CA ASP A 189 4.55 -0.53 -2.31
C ASP A 189 3.79 -1.86 -2.26
N ASN A 190 2.46 -1.78 -2.26
CA ASN A 190 1.57 -2.95 -2.18
C ASN A 190 1.42 -3.66 -3.53
N LEU A 191 2.54 -4.02 -4.16
CA LEU A 191 2.61 -4.88 -5.34
C LEU A 191 2.95 -6.31 -4.92
N GLN A 192 2.40 -7.28 -5.64
CA GLN A 192 2.88 -8.65 -5.50
C GLN A 192 4.25 -8.74 -6.15
N ASN A 193 5.21 -9.40 -5.49
CA ASN A 193 6.60 -9.49 -5.93
C ASN A 193 7.17 -8.09 -6.22
N ASN A 194 6.97 -7.15 -5.31
CA ASN A 194 7.30 -5.74 -5.52
C ASN A 194 8.78 -5.51 -5.87
N GLY A 195 9.70 -6.31 -5.33
CA GLY A 195 11.12 -6.35 -5.68
C GLY A 195 11.34 -6.80 -7.13
N ASP A 196 10.74 -7.92 -7.53
CA ASP A 196 10.84 -8.44 -8.90
C ASP A 196 10.27 -7.47 -9.94
N VAL A 197 9.12 -6.86 -9.65
CA VAL A 197 8.52 -5.82 -10.50
C VAL A 197 9.46 -4.64 -10.63
N THR A 198 10.00 -4.14 -9.51
CA THR A 198 11.00 -3.06 -9.51
C THR A 198 12.18 -3.42 -10.40
N ARG A 199 12.74 -4.62 -10.23
CA ARG A 199 13.87 -5.12 -11.01
C ARG A 199 13.55 -5.17 -12.50
N LYS A 200 12.44 -5.83 -12.88
CA LYS A 200 12.04 -6.00 -14.29
C LYS A 200 11.86 -4.65 -14.98
N MET A 201 11.09 -3.75 -14.36
CA MET A 201 10.73 -2.48 -14.97
C MET A 201 11.93 -1.53 -15.03
N LEU A 202 12.73 -1.44 -13.96
CA LEU A 202 13.92 -0.59 -13.96
C LEU A 202 14.98 -1.07 -14.96
N LEU A 203 15.21 -2.39 -15.07
CA LEU A 203 16.14 -2.93 -16.06
C LEU A 203 15.68 -2.66 -17.50
N ALA A 204 14.37 -2.78 -17.77
CA ALA A 204 13.81 -2.43 -19.07
C ALA A 204 14.05 -0.95 -19.41
N PHE A 205 13.74 -0.04 -18.47
CA PHE A 205 14.01 1.39 -18.62
C PHE A 205 15.49 1.70 -18.84
N VAL A 206 16.37 1.17 -17.99
CA VAL A 206 17.82 1.40 -18.09
C VAL A 206 18.36 0.85 -19.40
N ALA A 207 17.88 -0.29 -19.91
CA ALA A 207 18.32 -0.85 -21.19
C ALA A 207 17.97 0.01 -22.41
N LEU A 208 16.93 0.86 -22.33
CA LEU A 208 16.60 1.84 -23.36
C LEU A 208 17.60 3.01 -23.39
N ARG A 209 18.25 3.31 -22.25
CA ARG A 209 19.23 4.40 -22.10
C ARG A 209 20.67 3.92 -22.29
N ASP A 210 21.04 2.85 -21.59
CA ASP A 210 22.40 2.34 -21.48
C ASP A 210 22.37 0.82 -21.20
N ARG A 211 22.70 0.04 -22.24
CA ARG A 211 22.75 -1.44 -22.17
C ARG A 211 23.92 -1.98 -21.34
N GLU A 212 24.98 -1.21 -21.16
CA GLU A 212 26.08 -1.62 -20.28
C GLU A 212 25.66 -1.47 -18.82
N LEU A 213 25.07 -0.32 -18.47
CA LEU A 213 24.53 -0.09 -17.14
C LEU A 213 23.42 -1.09 -16.79
N ALA A 214 22.54 -1.43 -17.74
CA ALA A 214 21.51 -2.43 -17.52
C ALA A 214 22.10 -3.81 -17.18
N ARG A 215 23.15 -4.24 -17.89
CA ARG A 215 23.85 -5.51 -17.59
C ARG A 215 24.54 -5.46 -16.24
N TRP A 216 25.21 -4.36 -15.93
CA TRP A 216 25.84 -4.16 -14.63
C TRP A 216 24.82 -4.23 -13.49
N LEU A 217 23.68 -3.54 -13.63
CA LEU A 217 22.61 -3.55 -12.63
C LEU A 217 21.93 -4.92 -12.52
N ALA A 218 21.75 -5.64 -13.63
CA ALA A 218 21.15 -6.97 -13.62
C ALA A 218 22.00 -7.98 -12.83
N THR A 219 23.32 -7.80 -12.81
CA THR A 219 24.29 -8.67 -12.11
C THR A 219 24.54 -8.23 -10.67
N HIS A 220 24.60 -6.93 -10.39
CA HIS A 220 25.04 -6.42 -9.08
C HIS A 220 23.90 -5.79 -8.26
N GLY A 221 22.79 -5.45 -8.88
CA GLY A 221 21.63 -4.84 -8.21
C GLY A 221 20.89 -5.85 -7.34
N SER A 222 20.30 -5.34 -6.26
CA SER A 222 19.51 -6.13 -5.31
C SER A 222 18.16 -5.46 -5.12
N PHE A 223 17.10 -6.29 -5.18
CA PHE A 223 15.71 -5.86 -5.24
C PHE A 223 14.84 -6.79 -4.37
N PRO A 224 15.02 -6.79 -3.04
CA PRO A 224 14.29 -7.71 -2.17
C PRO A 224 12.79 -7.45 -2.26
N ASN A 225 12.00 -8.52 -2.33
CA ASN A 225 10.56 -8.41 -2.15
C ASN A 225 10.23 -8.13 -0.68
N SER A 226 9.10 -7.46 -0.44
CA SER A 226 8.60 -7.22 0.91
C SER A 226 7.08 -7.21 0.98
N MET A 227 6.54 -7.76 2.07
CA MET A 227 5.14 -7.61 2.44
C MET A 227 5.03 -6.54 3.53
N VAL A 228 4.24 -5.50 3.25
CA VAL A 228 4.01 -4.38 4.15
C VAL A 228 2.55 -4.30 4.56
N ASP A 229 2.28 -4.08 5.84
CA ASP A 229 0.90 -3.97 6.34
C ASP A 229 0.81 -3.00 7.53
N ARG A 230 0.00 -1.95 7.34
CA ARG A 230 -0.46 -1.01 8.37
C ARG A 230 -1.53 -0.09 7.79
N ILE A 231 -2.75 -0.14 8.32
CA ILE A 231 -3.82 0.78 7.89
C ILE A 231 -3.43 2.20 8.31
N THR A 232 -3.26 3.06 7.30
CA THR A 232 -2.79 4.44 7.46
C THR A 232 -3.67 5.37 6.61
N PRO A 233 -4.76 5.91 7.16
CA PRO A 233 -5.60 6.88 6.45
C PRO A 233 -4.83 8.15 6.09
N ALA A 234 -5.36 8.92 5.13
CA ALA A 234 -4.83 10.23 4.83
C ALA A 234 -4.98 11.19 6.02
N THR A 235 -4.01 12.07 6.22
CA THR A 235 -4.08 13.13 7.22
C THR A 235 -5.15 14.15 6.84
N THR A 236 -6.02 14.51 7.77
CA THR A 236 -7.08 15.51 7.60
C THR A 236 -6.92 16.64 8.61
N ASP A 237 -7.67 17.74 8.44
CA ASP A 237 -7.74 18.79 9.47
C ASP A 237 -8.28 18.29 10.80
N GLU A 238 -9.19 17.32 10.79
CA GLU A 238 -9.69 16.68 12.00
C GLU A 238 -8.57 15.96 12.74
N HIS A 239 -7.66 15.26 12.04
CA HIS A 239 -6.50 14.62 12.66
C HIS A 239 -5.53 15.63 13.26
N ARG A 240 -5.28 16.76 12.58
CA ARG A 240 -4.47 17.87 13.14
C ARG A 240 -5.11 18.48 14.39
N ALA A 241 -6.43 18.69 14.36
CA ALA A 241 -7.19 19.20 15.50
C ALA A 241 -7.16 18.24 16.69
N LEU A 242 -7.40 16.94 16.45
CA LEU A 242 -7.32 15.89 17.47
C LEU A 242 -5.97 15.91 18.18
N LEU A 243 -4.88 15.98 17.43
CA LEU A 243 -3.53 16.00 17.99
C LEU A 243 -3.29 17.24 18.87
N ARG A 244 -3.69 18.42 18.38
CA ARG A 244 -3.59 19.66 19.14
C ARG A 244 -4.40 19.62 20.43
N ASP A 245 -5.64 19.14 20.35
CA ASP A 245 -6.58 19.22 21.46
C ASP A 245 -6.33 18.12 22.50
N SER A 246 -5.86 16.94 22.08
CA SER A 246 -5.63 15.79 22.98
C SER A 246 -4.19 15.67 23.48
N PHE A 247 -3.21 16.14 22.71
CA PHE A 247 -1.78 16.01 23.04
C PHE A 247 -1.05 17.34 23.07
N GLY A 248 -1.71 18.47 22.83
CA GLY A 248 -1.10 19.80 22.91
C GLY A 248 -0.06 20.08 21.81
N ILE A 249 0.02 19.26 20.76
CA ILE A 249 1.02 19.37 19.69
C ILE A 249 0.39 20.03 18.46
N ILE A 250 1.06 21.05 17.94
CA ILE A 250 0.76 21.63 16.63
C ILE A 250 1.78 21.02 15.67
N ASP A 251 1.33 20.01 14.93
CA ASP A 251 2.07 19.34 13.88
C ASP A 251 1.43 19.71 12.53
N ALA A 252 2.25 20.20 11.60
CA ALA A 252 1.83 20.56 10.25
C ALA A 252 1.30 19.35 9.48
N TRP A 253 1.87 18.16 9.72
CA TRP A 253 1.51 16.97 9.00
C TRP A 253 1.69 15.70 9.84
N PRO A 254 0.85 15.45 10.86
CA PRO A 254 0.90 14.20 11.60
C PRO A 254 0.49 13.02 10.71
N VAL A 255 0.71 11.80 11.17
CA VAL A 255 0.17 10.59 10.54
C VAL A 255 -0.67 9.81 11.54
N VAL A 256 -1.84 9.37 11.12
CA VAL A 256 -2.75 8.53 11.91
C VAL A 256 -2.72 7.12 11.36
N CYS A 257 -2.66 6.13 12.24
CA CYS A 257 -2.66 4.73 11.86
C CYS A 257 -3.26 3.82 12.94
N GLU A 258 -3.52 2.57 12.59
CA GLU A 258 -3.80 1.54 13.58
C GLU A 258 -2.51 1.13 14.35
N PRO A 259 -2.62 0.54 15.55
CA PRO A 259 -1.47 0.03 16.29
C PRO A 259 -0.79 -1.17 15.61
N PHE A 260 -1.57 -2.01 14.91
CA PHE A 260 -1.02 -3.16 14.19
C PHE A 260 -0.08 -2.69 13.08
N ARG A 261 1.07 -3.35 12.96
CA ARG A 261 2.00 -3.20 11.83
C ARG A 261 2.73 -4.52 11.61
N GLN A 262 2.99 -4.84 10.35
CA GLN A 262 3.78 -6.00 9.97
C GLN A 262 4.67 -5.66 8.79
N TRP A 263 5.90 -6.18 8.82
CA TRP A 263 6.85 -6.06 7.73
C TRP A 263 7.60 -7.37 7.56
N VAL A 264 7.47 -7.99 6.40
CA VAL A 264 8.23 -9.18 6.02
C VAL A 264 9.12 -8.80 4.86
N ILE A 265 10.41 -9.13 4.93
CA ILE A 265 11.42 -8.65 3.98
C ILE A 265 12.32 -9.82 3.58
N GLU A 266 12.59 -9.97 2.29
CA GLU A 266 13.67 -10.84 1.82
C GLU A 266 15.02 -10.30 2.26
N ASP A 267 15.88 -11.13 2.86
CA ASP A 267 17.16 -10.71 3.43
C ASP A 267 18.29 -10.59 2.39
N GLU A 268 18.09 -9.74 1.38
CA GLU A 268 19.07 -9.48 0.33
C GLU A 268 19.55 -8.02 0.35
N PHE A 269 20.64 -7.75 1.08
CA PHE A 269 21.20 -6.40 1.21
C PHE A 269 22.73 -6.43 1.15
N PRO A 270 23.34 -6.42 -0.06
CA PRO A 270 24.79 -6.58 -0.23
C PRO A 270 25.64 -5.51 0.46
N GLN A 271 25.08 -4.31 0.70
CA GLN A 271 25.75 -3.22 1.42
C GLN A 271 25.30 -3.11 2.90
N GLY A 272 24.59 -4.12 3.40
CA GLY A 272 24.02 -4.17 4.74
C GLY A 272 22.68 -3.44 4.86
N ARG A 273 21.99 -3.70 5.97
CA ARG A 273 20.70 -3.10 6.33
C ARG A 273 20.58 -2.89 7.84
N PRO A 274 19.61 -2.08 8.31
CA PRO A 274 19.28 -2.05 9.72
C PRO A 274 18.82 -3.44 10.22
N ALA A 275 19.09 -3.72 11.49
CA ALA A 275 18.66 -4.95 12.17
C ALA A 275 17.17 -4.87 12.56
N TRP A 276 16.29 -4.65 11.58
CA TRP A 276 14.85 -4.46 11.78
C TRP A 276 14.18 -5.63 12.51
N GLU A 277 14.76 -6.83 12.46
CA GLU A 277 14.30 -8.01 13.20
C GLU A 277 14.30 -7.80 14.73
N LYS A 278 15.15 -6.91 15.26
CA LYS A 278 15.18 -6.59 16.69
C LYS A 278 13.96 -5.81 17.17
N VAL A 279 13.20 -5.23 16.23
CA VAL A 279 12.04 -4.38 16.49
C VAL A 279 10.78 -4.88 15.77
N GLY A 280 10.78 -6.17 15.39
CA GLY A 280 9.60 -6.90 14.98
C GLY A 280 9.39 -7.02 13.46
N ALA A 281 10.33 -6.60 12.61
CA ALA A 281 10.28 -7.01 11.20
C ALA A 281 10.66 -8.49 11.07
N GLN A 282 10.15 -9.17 10.06
CA GLN A 282 10.39 -10.58 9.80
C GLN A 282 11.31 -10.70 8.58
N MET A 283 12.52 -11.20 8.79
CA MET A 283 13.44 -11.47 7.68
C MET A 283 13.20 -12.89 7.18
N THR A 284 13.06 -13.06 5.87
CA THR A 284 12.77 -14.35 5.22
C THR A 284 13.63 -14.52 3.97
N HIS A 285 13.61 -15.71 3.40
CA HIS A 285 14.17 -16.01 2.08
C HIS A 285 13.12 -15.97 0.96
N ASP A 286 11.84 -16.05 1.32
CA ASP A 286 10.70 -16.01 0.40
C ASP A 286 9.53 -15.28 1.07
N VAL A 287 9.12 -14.17 0.45
CA VAL A 287 7.98 -13.34 0.90
C VAL A 287 6.64 -13.80 0.31
N LEU A 288 6.65 -14.60 -0.76
CA LEU A 288 5.44 -14.95 -1.53
C LEU A 288 4.31 -15.55 -0.67
N PRO A 289 4.56 -16.46 0.29
CA PRO A 289 3.48 -17.01 1.12
C PRO A 289 2.80 -15.93 1.98
N TYR A 290 3.56 -14.96 2.49
CA TYR A 290 3.06 -13.86 3.32
C TYR A 290 2.25 -12.86 2.50
N GLU A 291 2.73 -12.51 1.29
CA GLU A 291 1.97 -11.68 0.35
C GLU A 291 0.66 -12.34 -0.05
N LYS A 292 0.70 -13.62 -0.48
CA LYS A 292 -0.49 -14.38 -0.87
C LYS A 292 -1.51 -14.44 0.26
N MET A 293 -1.06 -14.71 1.49
CA MET A 293 -1.88 -14.69 2.69
C MET A 293 -2.54 -13.32 2.91
N LYS A 294 -1.76 -12.24 2.93
CA LYS A 294 -2.27 -10.89 3.20
C LYS A 294 -3.21 -10.41 2.09
N LEU A 295 -2.85 -10.58 0.83
CA LEU A 295 -3.68 -10.14 -0.30
C LEU A 295 -5.04 -10.85 -0.31
N ARG A 296 -5.07 -12.15 0.00
CA ARG A 296 -6.31 -12.93 -0.07
C ARG A 296 -7.15 -12.87 1.20
N LEU A 297 -6.54 -12.77 2.39
CA LEU A 297 -7.31 -12.69 3.64
C LEU A 297 -7.67 -11.25 4.00
N LEU A 298 -6.73 -10.30 3.88
CA LEU A 298 -6.97 -8.90 4.22
C LEU A 298 -7.60 -8.15 3.04
N ASN A 299 -6.90 -8.08 1.90
CA ASN A 299 -7.35 -7.20 0.81
C ASN A 299 -8.62 -7.71 0.13
N ALA A 300 -8.81 -9.03 -0.04
CA ALA A 300 -10.07 -9.56 -0.56
C ALA A 300 -11.24 -9.31 0.40
N SER A 301 -11.03 -9.48 1.72
CA SER A 301 -12.06 -9.18 2.73
C SER A 301 -12.46 -7.71 2.76
N HIS A 302 -11.51 -6.81 2.56
CA HIS A 302 -11.78 -5.39 2.34
C HIS A 302 -12.71 -5.17 1.13
N GLN A 303 -12.50 -5.87 0.01
CA GLN A 303 -13.41 -5.80 -1.15
C GLN A 303 -14.78 -6.40 -0.83
N ALA A 304 -14.83 -7.53 -0.11
CA ALA A 304 -16.07 -8.17 0.29
C ALA A 304 -16.94 -7.27 1.17
N LEU A 305 -16.34 -6.57 2.14
CA LEU A 305 -17.08 -5.74 3.09
C LEU A 305 -17.44 -4.35 2.54
N CYS A 306 -16.60 -3.74 1.69
CA CYS A 306 -16.82 -2.34 1.32
C CYS A 306 -18.03 -2.13 0.41
N TYR A 307 -18.18 -2.95 -0.64
CA TYR A 307 -19.27 -2.77 -1.60
C TYR A 307 -20.63 -3.10 -0.98
N ILE A 308 -20.74 -4.23 -0.28
CA ILE A 308 -21.99 -4.59 0.41
C ILE A 308 -22.28 -3.61 1.56
N GLY A 309 -21.25 -3.15 2.27
CA GLY A 309 -21.40 -2.19 3.36
C GLY A 309 -21.95 -0.85 2.88
N MET A 310 -21.45 -0.33 1.76
CA MET A 310 -21.97 0.89 1.15
C MET A 310 -23.41 0.71 0.65
N GLN A 311 -23.74 -0.44 0.06
CA GLN A 311 -25.12 -0.75 -0.35
C GLN A 311 -26.10 -0.79 0.82
N LEU A 312 -25.63 -1.20 2.01
CA LEU A 312 -26.40 -1.20 3.25
C LEU A 312 -26.38 0.15 3.99
N GLY A 313 -25.72 1.17 3.42
CA GLY A 313 -25.71 2.53 3.95
C GLY A 313 -24.64 2.81 5.01
N TYR A 314 -23.65 1.93 5.19
CA TYR A 314 -22.52 2.17 6.08
C TYR A 314 -21.46 3.06 5.42
N THR A 315 -20.77 3.87 6.21
CA THR A 315 -19.72 4.79 5.76
C THR A 315 -18.33 4.26 6.09
N PHE A 316 -18.17 3.62 7.26
CA PHE A 316 -16.88 3.18 7.78
C PHE A 316 -16.78 1.65 7.92
N ALA A 317 -15.56 1.12 7.83
CA ALA A 317 -15.27 -0.31 7.96
C ALA A 317 -15.79 -0.91 9.28
N HIS A 318 -15.64 -0.19 10.39
CA HIS A 318 -16.11 -0.65 11.70
C HIS A 318 -17.64 -0.75 11.79
N GLU A 319 -18.38 0.11 11.08
CA GLU A 319 -19.85 0.05 11.01
C GLU A 319 -20.26 -1.20 10.23
N ALA A 320 -19.64 -1.43 9.06
CA ALA A 320 -19.87 -2.62 8.25
C ALA A 320 -19.51 -3.91 9.02
N MET A 321 -18.40 -3.93 9.75
CA MET A 321 -18.03 -5.08 10.59
C MET A 321 -18.90 -5.23 11.86
N GLY A 322 -19.62 -4.18 12.26
CA GLY A 322 -20.65 -4.24 13.29
C GLY A 322 -21.90 -5.00 12.81
N ASP A 323 -22.10 -5.12 11.51
CA ASP A 323 -23.19 -5.88 10.91
C ASP A 323 -22.94 -7.40 10.99
N PRO A 324 -23.84 -8.19 11.61
CA PRO A 324 -23.64 -9.64 11.74
C PRO A 324 -23.54 -10.38 10.40
N GLY A 325 -24.27 -9.93 9.37
CA GLY A 325 -24.25 -10.55 8.05
C GLY A 325 -22.92 -10.32 7.33
N ILE A 326 -22.40 -9.09 7.37
CA ILE A 326 -21.10 -8.75 6.75
C ILE A 326 -19.97 -9.44 7.51
N ARG A 327 -20.02 -9.44 8.85
CA ARG A 327 -19.03 -10.16 9.67
C ARG A 327 -18.99 -11.65 9.33
N LEU A 328 -20.17 -12.27 9.14
CA LEU A 328 -20.26 -13.67 8.75
C LEU A 328 -19.77 -13.91 7.32
N LEU A 329 -20.08 -13.03 6.36
CA LEU A 329 -19.55 -13.06 4.99
C LEU A 329 -18.03 -13.09 5.00
N VAL A 330 -17.42 -12.12 5.67
CA VAL A 330 -15.96 -12.01 5.75
C VAL A 330 -15.36 -13.24 6.41
N ARG A 331 -15.91 -13.69 7.55
CA ARG A 331 -15.39 -14.85 8.27
C ARG A 331 -15.48 -16.13 7.45
N ARG A 332 -16.63 -16.44 6.85
CA ARG A 332 -16.82 -17.63 5.99
C ARG A 332 -15.96 -17.56 4.73
N MET A 333 -15.83 -16.40 4.09
CA MET A 333 -14.96 -16.26 2.93
C MET A 333 -13.50 -16.57 3.29
N MET A 334 -13.02 -16.03 4.41
CA MET A 334 -11.67 -16.33 4.90
C MET A 334 -11.49 -17.82 5.21
N ASP A 335 -12.44 -18.45 5.88
CA ASP A 335 -12.36 -19.84 6.35
C ASP A 335 -12.56 -20.86 5.24
N ASP A 336 -13.66 -20.74 4.51
CA ASP A 336 -14.19 -21.77 3.62
C ASP A 336 -13.59 -21.67 2.21
N GLU A 337 -13.29 -20.45 1.73
CA GLU A 337 -12.90 -20.22 0.33
C GLU A 337 -11.44 -19.77 0.17
N VAL A 338 -10.86 -19.05 1.14
CA VAL A 338 -9.49 -18.53 1.02
C VAL A 338 -8.46 -19.40 1.73
N THR A 339 -8.66 -19.73 3.01
CA THR A 339 -7.68 -20.49 3.82
C THR A 339 -7.23 -21.79 3.15
N PRO A 340 -8.10 -22.60 2.51
CA PRO A 340 -7.69 -23.85 1.84
C PRO A 340 -6.77 -23.66 0.63
N LEU A 341 -6.64 -22.41 0.13
CA LEU A 341 -5.81 -22.05 -1.01
C LEU A 341 -4.43 -21.50 -0.59
N LEU A 342 -4.23 -21.26 0.70
CA LEU A 342 -2.99 -20.70 1.22
C LEU A 342 -1.99 -21.79 1.54
N ASP A 343 -0.72 -21.46 1.30
CA ASP A 343 0.41 -22.27 1.71
C ASP A 343 0.65 -22.10 3.21
N SER A 344 1.41 -23.02 3.83
CA SER A 344 1.86 -22.80 5.21
C SER A 344 2.77 -21.58 5.26
N VAL A 345 2.51 -20.66 6.18
CA VAL A 345 3.29 -19.43 6.35
C VAL A 345 4.11 -19.56 7.63
N GLU A 346 5.44 -19.51 7.51
CA GLU A 346 6.35 -19.69 8.65
C GLU A 346 6.06 -18.65 9.75
N GLY A 347 5.97 -19.12 10.99
CA GLY A 347 5.72 -18.25 12.16
C GLY A 347 4.33 -17.62 12.23
N ILE A 348 3.39 -17.95 11.33
CA ILE A 348 2.03 -17.41 11.33
C ILE A 348 1.00 -18.51 11.62
N ASP A 349 0.18 -18.26 12.63
CA ASP A 349 -1.08 -18.97 12.87
C ASP A 349 -2.20 -18.27 12.07
N LEU A 350 -2.73 -18.94 11.04
CA LEU A 350 -3.75 -18.37 10.16
C LEU A 350 -5.07 -18.09 10.89
N GLU A 351 -5.44 -18.87 11.90
CA GLU A 351 -6.66 -18.61 12.68
C GLU A 351 -6.52 -17.35 13.53
N ARG A 352 -5.37 -17.20 14.19
CA ARG A 352 -5.04 -15.99 14.93
C ARG A 352 -4.93 -14.79 14.01
N TYR A 353 -4.33 -14.94 12.83
CA TYR A 353 -4.23 -13.88 11.84
C TYR A 353 -5.61 -13.41 11.38
N LYS A 354 -6.50 -14.33 11.00
CA LYS A 354 -7.90 -14.01 10.64
C LYS A 354 -8.65 -13.32 11.77
N ALA A 355 -8.49 -13.76 13.02
CA ALA A 355 -9.09 -13.10 14.18
C ALA A 355 -8.59 -11.65 14.33
N THR A 356 -7.28 -11.45 14.13
CA THR A 356 -6.64 -10.12 14.15
C THR A 356 -7.20 -9.23 13.04
N LEU A 357 -7.44 -9.75 11.84
CA LEU A 357 -8.06 -8.98 10.75
C LEU A 357 -9.48 -8.50 11.11
N ILE A 358 -10.30 -9.38 11.69
CA ILE A 358 -11.65 -9.01 12.13
C ILE A 358 -11.61 -7.92 13.20
N GLU A 359 -10.69 -8.03 14.16
CA GLU A 359 -10.47 -7.00 15.19
C GLU A 359 -10.07 -5.66 14.56
N ARG A 360 -9.09 -5.67 13.66
CA ARG A 360 -8.58 -4.48 12.95
C ARG A 360 -9.66 -3.78 12.15
N PHE A 361 -10.44 -4.52 11.36
CA PHE A 361 -11.55 -3.95 10.59
C PHE A 361 -12.68 -3.41 11.48
N SER A 362 -12.82 -3.94 12.70
CA SER A 362 -13.82 -3.51 13.68
C SER A 362 -13.39 -2.28 14.49
N ASN A 363 -12.18 -1.73 14.29
CA ASN A 363 -11.67 -0.63 15.11
C ASN A 363 -12.33 0.71 14.76
N PRO A 364 -13.18 1.28 15.66
CA PRO A 364 -13.90 2.52 15.37
C PRO A 364 -13.00 3.75 15.36
N ALA A 365 -11.85 3.70 16.05
CA ALA A 365 -10.97 4.85 16.22
C ALA A 365 -10.24 5.21 14.92
N VAL A 366 -10.01 4.25 14.03
CA VAL A 366 -9.35 4.49 12.73
C VAL A 366 -10.27 5.23 11.75
N ARG A 367 -11.59 5.05 11.86
CA ARG A 367 -12.60 5.62 10.95
C ARG A 367 -12.26 5.41 9.46
N ASP A 368 -11.84 4.19 9.12
CA ASP A 368 -11.48 3.87 7.74
C ASP A 368 -12.72 3.85 6.84
N GLN A 369 -12.75 4.69 5.81
CA GLN A 369 -13.92 4.88 4.95
C GLN A 369 -14.07 3.75 3.93
N LEU A 370 -15.27 3.22 3.78
CA LEU A 370 -15.55 2.20 2.76
C LEU A 370 -15.27 2.71 1.34
N ALA A 371 -15.56 3.99 1.08
CA ALA A 371 -15.26 4.63 -0.20
C ALA A 371 -13.74 4.60 -0.52
N ARG A 372 -12.87 4.75 0.48
CA ARG A 372 -11.40 4.63 0.32
C ARG A 372 -10.99 3.18 0.05
N ILE A 373 -11.64 2.23 0.71
CA ILE A 373 -11.38 0.80 0.54
C ILE A 373 -11.83 0.31 -0.85
N GLY A 374 -12.96 0.83 -1.34
CA GLY A 374 -13.58 0.51 -2.63
C GLY A 374 -13.07 1.31 -3.83
N THR A 375 -12.05 2.16 -3.69
CA THR A 375 -11.44 2.86 -4.83
C THR A 375 -10.75 1.87 -5.77
N GLU A 376 -10.77 2.17 -7.06
CA GLU A 376 -10.03 1.43 -8.10
C GLU A 376 -10.35 -0.07 -8.10
N GLY A 377 -11.64 -0.40 -7.93
CA GLY A 377 -12.14 -1.77 -7.95
C GLY A 377 -11.72 -2.54 -9.19
N SER A 378 -11.59 -1.88 -10.34
CA SER A 378 -11.10 -2.46 -11.59
C SER A 378 -9.69 -3.02 -11.49
N ALA A 379 -8.82 -2.44 -10.66
CA ALA A 379 -7.45 -2.90 -10.42
C ALA A 379 -7.37 -3.88 -9.24
N ARG A 380 -8.25 -3.69 -8.24
CA ARG A 380 -8.22 -4.45 -6.98
C ARG A 380 -8.91 -5.81 -7.07
N ILE A 381 -10.06 -5.91 -7.74
CA ILE A 381 -10.79 -7.20 -7.89
C ILE A 381 -9.93 -8.26 -8.60
N PRO A 382 -9.29 -7.96 -9.76
CA PRO A 382 -8.44 -8.93 -10.45
C PRO A 382 -7.22 -9.39 -9.64
N LYS A 383 -6.74 -8.54 -8.73
CA LYS A 383 -5.54 -8.78 -7.93
C LYS A 383 -5.83 -9.49 -6.60
N PHE A 384 -6.95 -9.16 -5.94
CA PHE A 384 -7.23 -9.63 -4.59
C PHE A 384 -8.24 -10.79 -4.56
N VAL A 385 -9.25 -10.77 -5.44
CA VAL A 385 -10.38 -11.71 -5.40
C VAL A 385 -10.22 -12.81 -6.46
N LEU A 386 -9.99 -12.43 -7.72
CA LEU A 386 -9.99 -13.39 -8.83
C LEU A 386 -8.89 -14.46 -8.76
N PRO A 387 -7.69 -14.26 -8.17
CA PRO A 387 -6.71 -15.33 -8.03
C PRO A 387 -7.21 -16.49 -7.15
N SER A 388 -7.94 -16.18 -6.08
CA SER A 388 -8.59 -17.19 -5.23
C SER A 388 -9.69 -17.93 -6.00
N VAL A 389 -10.48 -17.23 -6.82
CA VAL A 389 -11.51 -17.84 -7.68
C VAL A 389 -10.88 -18.84 -8.65
N ARG A 390 -9.82 -18.44 -9.38
CA ARG A 390 -9.15 -19.32 -10.34
C ARG A 390 -8.59 -20.58 -9.68
N GLU A 391 -7.90 -20.39 -8.56
CA GLU A 391 -7.28 -21.51 -7.84
C GLU A 391 -8.32 -22.43 -7.20
N ALA A 392 -9.41 -21.88 -6.65
CA ALA A 392 -10.53 -22.68 -6.14
C ALA A 392 -11.16 -23.51 -7.26
N LEU A 393 -11.48 -22.91 -8.41
CA LEU A 393 -12.05 -23.63 -9.55
C LEU A 393 -11.12 -24.72 -10.08
N ALA A 394 -9.82 -24.44 -10.18
CA ALA A 394 -8.83 -25.43 -10.59
C ALA A 394 -8.73 -26.63 -9.62
N ARG A 395 -9.05 -26.41 -8.33
CA ARG A 395 -9.08 -27.43 -7.27
C ARG A 395 -10.48 -28.03 -7.05
N GLY A 396 -11.51 -27.63 -7.81
CA GLY A 396 -12.90 -28.03 -7.60
C GLY A 396 -13.53 -27.51 -6.30
N GLY A 397 -13.00 -26.42 -5.75
CA GLY A 397 -13.47 -25.77 -4.53
C GLY A 397 -14.63 -24.80 -4.74
N ALA A 398 -15.16 -24.27 -3.62
CA ALA A 398 -16.27 -23.31 -3.62
C ALA A 398 -15.78 -21.88 -3.93
N ILE A 399 -16.63 -21.11 -4.61
CA ILE A 399 -16.40 -19.71 -4.97
C ILE A 399 -17.62 -18.81 -4.71
N LYS A 400 -18.58 -19.27 -3.91
CA LYS A 400 -19.88 -18.61 -3.71
C LYS A 400 -19.70 -17.20 -3.16
N LEU A 401 -18.87 -17.03 -2.12
CA LEU A 401 -18.67 -15.77 -1.42
C LEU A 401 -17.71 -14.84 -2.19
N LEU A 402 -16.71 -15.39 -2.86
CA LEU A 402 -15.86 -14.64 -3.79
C LEU A 402 -16.67 -14.12 -4.99
N ALA A 403 -17.57 -14.92 -5.57
CA ALA A 403 -18.47 -14.50 -6.64
C ALA A 403 -19.49 -13.45 -6.16
N PHE A 404 -20.05 -13.62 -4.94
CA PHE A 404 -20.91 -12.62 -4.32
C PHE A 404 -20.19 -11.27 -4.13
N THR A 405 -18.90 -11.30 -3.77
CA THR A 405 -18.07 -10.09 -3.68
C THR A 405 -17.97 -9.36 -5.02
N VAL A 406 -17.76 -10.09 -6.12
CA VAL A 406 -17.75 -9.51 -7.48
C VAL A 406 -19.12 -8.94 -7.85
N ALA A 407 -20.21 -9.63 -7.51
CA ALA A 407 -21.57 -9.14 -7.74
C ALA A 407 -21.89 -7.86 -6.94
N CYS A 408 -21.43 -7.76 -5.69
CA CYS A 408 -21.57 -6.55 -4.89
C CYS A 408 -20.84 -5.36 -5.53
N TRP A 409 -19.65 -5.59 -6.10
CA TRP A 409 -18.93 -4.58 -6.86
C TRP A 409 -19.72 -4.12 -8.09
N PHE A 410 -20.30 -5.05 -8.86
CA PHE A 410 -21.16 -4.71 -10.01
C PHE A 410 -22.35 -3.86 -9.60
N ARG A 411 -23.06 -4.25 -8.54
CA ARG A 411 -24.19 -3.49 -8.02
C ARG A 411 -23.77 -2.09 -7.56
N TYR A 412 -22.60 -1.96 -6.93
CA TYR A 412 -22.03 -0.67 -6.53
C TYR A 412 -21.73 0.25 -7.73
N LEU A 413 -21.28 -0.28 -8.87
CA LEU A 413 -20.91 0.50 -10.05
C LEU A 413 -22.08 1.27 -10.70
N GLU A 414 -23.33 1.01 -10.34
CA GLU A 414 -24.47 1.89 -10.70
C GLU A 414 -24.31 3.31 -10.15
N GLY A 415 -23.57 3.43 -9.03
CA GLY A 415 -23.27 4.68 -8.36
C GLY A 415 -24.37 5.16 -7.44
N HIS A 416 -25.36 4.33 -7.11
CA HIS A 416 -26.44 4.65 -6.16
C HIS A 416 -26.71 3.46 -5.24
N ASP A 417 -27.02 3.74 -3.98
CA ASP A 417 -27.45 2.70 -3.04
C ASP A 417 -28.95 2.38 -3.19
N GLU A 418 -29.45 1.45 -2.37
CA GLU A 418 -30.85 1.02 -2.43
C GLU A 418 -31.85 2.10 -1.98
N GLN A 419 -31.40 3.17 -1.35
CA GLN A 419 -32.21 4.33 -1.01
C GLN A 419 -32.09 5.44 -2.08
N GLY A 420 -31.39 5.18 -3.18
CA GLY A 420 -31.17 6.13 -4.27
C GLY A 420 -30.16 7.22 -3.94
N ARG A 421 -29.39 7.09 -2.86
CA ARG A 421 -28.32 8.04 -2.54
C ARG A 421 -27.11 7.76 -3.42
N GLU A 422 -26.47 8.82 -3.91
CA GLU A 422 -25.28 8.69 -4.75
C GLU A 422 -24.11 8.08 -3.96
N MET A 423 -23.43 7.12 -4.58
CA MET A 423 -22.21 6.51 -4.06
C MET A 423 -21.01 7.00 -4.86
N PRO A 424 -19.89 7.36 -4.19
CA PRO A 424 -18.71 7.88 -4.86
C PRO A 424 -18.05 6.79 -5.72
N LEU A 425 -17.95 6.99 -7.03
CA LEU A 425 -17.22 6.09 -7.94
C LEU A 425 -15.84 6.64 -8.24
N ASN A 426 -14.84 6.20 -7.49
CA ASN A 426 -13.44 6.54 -7.73
C ASN A 426 -12.73 5.35 -8.40
N ASP A 427 -12.74 5.33 -9.73
CA ASP A 427 -12.10 4.31 -10.56
C ASP A 427 -11.70 4.92 -11.93
N PRO A 428 -10.49 4.68 -12.45
CA PRO A 428 -10.07 5.20 -13.76
C PRO A 428 -10.99 4.79 -14.92
N TYR A 429 -11.68 3.66 -14.79
CA TYR A 429 -12.62 3.14 -15.78
C TYR A 429 -14.10 3.36 -15.39
N ALA A 430 -14.38 4.19 -14.37
CA ALA A 430 -15.73 4.38 -13.81
C ALA A 430 -16.80 4.65 -14.88
N ALA A 431 -16.54 5.56 -15.84
CA ALA A 431 -17.51 5.91 -16.88
C ALA A 431 -17.88 4.70 -17.76
N ARG A 432 -16.89 3.92 -18.20
CA ARG A 432 -17.10 2.73 -19.02
C ARG A 432 -17.80 1.62 -18.23
N LEU A 433 -17.34 1.36 -17.01
CA LEU A 433 -17.90 0.34 -16.14
C LEU A 433 -19.37 0.64 -15.81
N ARG A 434 -19.67 1.89 -15.43
CA ARG A 434 -21.04 2.32 -15.14
C ARG A 434 -21.95 2.20 -16.35
N ALA A 435 -21.48 2.56 -17.55
CA ALA A 435 -22.27 2.40 -18.77
C ALA A 435 -22.66 0.93 -19.03
N LEU A 436 -21.73 -0.01 -18.81
CA LEU A 436 -21.99 -1.45 -18.96
C LEU A 436 -22.96 -1.98 -17.91
N VAL A 437 -22.84 -1.52 -16.65
CA VAL A 437 -23.78 -1.90 -15.57
C VAL A 437 -25.19 -1.39 -15.88
N LEU A 438 -25.33 -0.13 -16.31
CA LEU A 438 -26.62 0.45 -16.68
C LEU A 438 -27.23 -0.23 -17.91
N GLN A 439 -26.41 -0.74 -18.83
CA GLN A 439 -26.86 -1.53 -19.97
C GLN A 439 -27.36 -2.92 -19.56
N GLY A 440 -26.64 -3.61 -18.66
CA GLY A 440 -26.96 -4.98 -18.24
C GLY A 440 -28.04 -5.08 -17.17
N GLY A 441 -28.11 -4.13 -16.24
CA GLY A 441 -28.93 -4.24 -15.05
C GLY A 441 -28.60 -5.53 -14.29
N SER A 442 -29.61 -6.39 -14.08
CA SER A 442 -29.43 -7.69 -13.42
C SER A 442 -28.64 -8.73 -14.24
N ASP A 443 -28.35 -8.45 -15.52
CA ASP A 443 -27.48 -9.30 -16.34
C ASP A 443 -26.01 -8.91 -16.15
N ALA A 444 -25.21 -9.83 -15.62
CA ALA A 444 -23.78 -9.64 -15.40
C ALA A 444 -22.94 -9.75 -16.70
N ALA A 445 -23.50 -10.27 -17.80
CA ALA A 445 -22.76 -10.57 -19.01
C ALA A 445 -22.00 -9.37 -19.62
N PRO A 446 -22.56 -8.14 -19.69
CA PRO A 446 -21.82 -6.99 -20.23
C PRO A 446 -20.52 -6.70 -19.48
N LEU A 447 -20.52 -6.79 -18.14
CA LEU A 447 -19.31 -6.59 -17.34
C LEU A 447 -18.37 -7.79 -17.41
N LEU A 448 -18.90 -9.01 -17.31
CA LEU A 448 -18.10 -10.23 -17.39
C LEU A 448 -17.41 -10.38 -18.75
N SER A 449 -17.92 -9.74 -19.81
CA SER A 449 -17.30 -9.71 -21.13
C SER A 449 -15.96 -8.96 -21.19
N LEU A 450 -15.62 -8.18 -20.16
CA LEU A 450 -14.36 -7.44 -20.05
C LEU A 450 -13.18 -8.38 -19.78
N ARG A 451 -12.66 -9.00 -20.85
CA ARG A 451 -11.54 -9.94 -20.80
C ARG A 451 -10.28 -9.34 -20.17
N GLU A 452 -10.05 -8.04 -20.30
CA GLU A 452 -8.94 -7.34 -19.66
C GLU A 452 -9.01 -7.34 -18.12
N LEU A 453 -10.20 -7.50 -17.53
CA LEU A 453 -10.38 -7.60 -16.08
C LEU A 453 -10.50 -9.05 -15.61
N PHE A 454 -11.24 -9.87 -16.35
CA PHE A 454 -11.58 -11.24 -15.93
C PHE A 454 -10.69 -12.32 -16.55
N GLY A 455 -9.96 -12.03 -17.61
CA GLY A 455 -9.10 -13.00 -18.29
C GLY A 455 -9.90 -14.16 -18.88
N ASP A 456 -9.50 -15.38 -18.53
CA ASP A 456 -10.16 -16.64 -18.88
C ASP A 456 -11.46 -16.91 -18.10
N LEU A 457 -11.67 -16.24 -16.97
CA LEU A 457 -12.87 -16.43 -16.16
C LEU A 457 -14.16 -16.01 -16.89
N CYS A 458 -14.07 -15.12 -17.88
CA CYS A 458 -15.25 -14.75 -18.68
C CYS A 458 -15.81 -15.91 -19.51
N ASP A 459 -14.98 -16.92 -19.79
CA ASP A 459 -15.38 -18.13 -20.52
C ASP A 459 -15.67 -19.32 -19.59
N THR A 460 -15.60 -19.12 -18.26
CA THR A 460 -15.72 -20.18 -17.27
C THR A 460 -17.14 -20.24 -16.69
N PRO A 461 -18.00 -21.20 -17.10
CA PRO A 461 -19.43 -21.18 -16.76
C PRO A 461 -19.70 -21.20 -15.27
N ALA A 462 -18.91 -21.95 -14.49
CA ALA A 462 -19.05 -22.01 -13.05
C ALA A 462 -18.89 -20.65 -12.37
N PHE A 463 -17.98 -19.80 -12.89
CA PHE A 463 -17.78 -18.44 -12.38
C PHE A 463 -18.87 -17.49 -12.85
N THR A 464 -19.13 -17.45 -14.16
CA THR A 464 -20.08 -16.50 -14.75
C THR A 464 -21.51 -16.75 -14.27
N GLN A 465 -21.89 -18.01 -14.04
CA GLN A 465 -23.17 -18.38 -13.45
C GLN A 465 -23.25 -17.94 -11.98
N ALA A 466 -22.22 -18.22 -11.16
CA ALA A 466 -22.22 -17.83 -9.75
C ALA A 466 -22.33 -16.31 -9.55
N VAL A 467 -21.60 -15.52 -10.36
CA VAL A 467 -21.70 -14.05 -10.33
C VAL A 467 -23.08 -13.57 -10.79
N SER A 468 -23.61 -14.15 -11.87
CA SER A 468 -24.95 -13.79 -12.38
C SER A 468 -26.06 -14.10 -11.37
N GLU A 469 -26.02 -15.25 -10.71
CA GLU A 469 -27.00 -15.64 -9.68
C GLU A 469 -26.91 -14.70 -8.47
N ALA A 470 -25.71 -14.38 -8.01
CA ALA A 470 -25.49 -13.43 -6.93
C ALA A 470 -25.99 -12.02 -7.31
N LEU A 471 -25.69 -11.54 -8.52
CA LEU A 471 -26.16 -10.23 -8.99
C LEU A 471 -27.69 -10.19 -9.09
N ALA A 472 -28.30 -11.23 -9.68
CA ALA A 472 -29.75 -11.33 -9.76
C ALA A 472 -30.40 -11.30 -8.37
N SER A 473 -29.80 -11.94 -7.36
CA SER A 473 -30.28 -11.88 -5.98
C SER A 473 -30.21 -10.47 -5.39
N LEU A 474 -29.14 -9.71 -5.67
CA LEU A 474 -28.99 -8.32 -5.22
C LEU A 474 -30.09 -7.42 -5.82
N TYR A 475 -30.43 -7.58 -7.10
CA TYR A 475 -31.54 -6.83 -7.72
C TYR A 475 -32.92 -7.29 -7.26
N GLY A 476 -33.12 -8.61 -7.12
CA GLY A 476 -34.43 -9.18 -6.86
C GLY A 476 -34.88 -9.12 -5.39
N LEU A 477 -33.94 -9.30 -4.47
CA LEU A 477 -34.21 -9.37 -3.03
C LEU A 477 -33.75 -8.13 -2.26
N GLY A 478 -32.82 -7.37 -2.83
CA GLY A 478 -32.09 -6.32 -2.14
C GLY A 478 -30.88 -6.84 -1.37
N ALA A 479 -29.95 -5.94 -1.05
CA ALA A 479 -28.63 -6.20 -0.51
C ALA A 479 -28.67 -7.01 0.79
N ARG A 480 -29.61 -6.69 1.69
CA ARG A 480 -29.77 -7.36 2.98
C ARG A 480 -30.11 -8.84 2.82
N ALA A 481 -31.17 -9.13 2.07
CA ALA A 481 -31.66 -10.50 1.89
C ALA A 481 -30.71 -11.33 1.03
N ALA A 482 -30.09 -10.73 0.01
CA ALA A 482 -29.05 -11.37 -0.80
C ALA A 482 -27.81 -11.74 0.04
N LEU A 483 -27.38 -10.86 0.96
CA LEU A 483 -26.31 -11.14 1.90
C LEU A 483 -26.66 -12.33 2.80
N GLU A 484 -27.83 -12.31 3.44
CA GLU A 484 -28.31 -13.39 4.31
C GLU A 484 -28.40 -14.74 3.56
N GLN A 485 -28.90 -14.75 2.32
CA GLN A 485 -28.93 -15.94 1.48
C GLN A 485 -27.53 -16.45 1.10
N SER A 486 -26.59 -15.52 0.91
CA SER A 486 -25.21 -15.87 0.51
C SER A 486 -24.43 -16.49 1.65
N VAL A 487 -24.65 -16.02 2.88
CA VAL A 487 -23.95 -16.49 4.09
C VAL A 487 -24.71 -17.55 4.89
N ALA A 488 -25.91 -17.93 4.47
CA ALA A 488 -26.55 -19.19 4.84
C ALA A 488 -25.82 -20.35 4.13
#